data_AF-E3MS00-F1
#
_entry.id   AF-E3MS00-F1
#
_cell.length_a   1.000
_cell.length_b   1.000
_cell.length_c   1.000
_cell.angle_alpha   90.00
_cell.angle_beta   90.00
_cell.angle_gamma   90.00
#
_symmetry.space_group_name_H-M   'P 1'
#
loop_
_entity.id
_entity.type
_entity.pdbx_description
1 polymer ?
#
loop_
_entity_poly.entity_id
_entity_poly.type
_entity_poly.pdbx_seq_one_letter_code
_entity_poly.pdbx_strand_id
1 'polypeptide(L)'
;MIRRLGEKTTLYRAESPSQNSLVSHHHSEVSLPSVDYSQEEDRHSCNTLIADEWSQSNDVIQPLQKPTDTPTPHERIITRREIANTESDLCKKLSLIVDLVSDFANDANCLYEGADELLKELRTKIRVYIYFLDVEMADVEKLLRFNVDRSTICDERIDWLLHFTKCHKEMRRVLNELSEEVCEDLESCLEMRAKGVIGKKPSTVTLSTLAGMRDGMVKAARLLGCMPRQRA
;
A
#
# COMPACT_ATOMS: atom_id res chain seq x y z
N MET A 1 1.16 -55.00 53.15
CA MET A 1 1.89 -54.13 54.10
C MET A 1 1.15 -52.78 54.12
N ILE A 2 0.45 -52.49 55.23
CA ILE A 2 0.08 -51.17 55.83
C ILE A 2 -0.33 -50.03 54.86
N ARG A 3 -1.64 -49.65 54.74
CA ARG A 3 -2.39 -48.50 55.40
C ARG A 3 -1.66 -47.13 55.29
N ARG A 4 -2.22 -45.92 55.13
CA ARG A 4 -3.53 -45.21 55.13
C ARG A 4 -3.19 -43.73 54.71
N LEU A 5 -3.97 -42.98 53.91
CA LEU A 5 -5.14 -42.12 54.24
C LEU A 5 -4.82 -40.72 54.83
N GLY A 6 -5.46 -39.66 54.27
CA GLY A 6 -5.63 -38.31 54.84
C GLY A 6 -5.16 -37.18 53.90
N GLU A 7 -5.97 -36.55 53.06
CA GLU A 7 -7.01 -35.53 53.34
C GLU A 7 -6.58 -34.41 54.30
N LYS A 8 -6.46 -33.16 53.80
CA LYS A 8 -7.35 -32.02 54.14
C LYS A 8 -6.82 -30.67 53.60
N THR A 9 -7.62 -30.11 52.71
CA THR A 9 -8.09 -28.71 52.69
C THR A 9 -7.55 -27.74 53.75
N THR A 10 -7.12 -26.55 53.30
CA THR A 10 -7.58 -25.24 53.83
C THR A 10 -7.16 -24.10 52.92
N LEU A 11 -8.17 -23.44 52.32
CA LEU A 11 -8.17 -22.02 51.98
C LEU A 11 -7.77 -21.19 53.20
N TYR A 12 -6.96 -20.13 53.05
CA TYR A 12 -7.18 -18.88 53.79
C TYR A 12 -6.44 -17.69 53.16
N ARG A 13 -6.95 -16.52 53.52
CA ARG A 13 -6.92 -15.20 52.88
C ARG A 13 -6.03 -14.23 53.68
N ALA A 14 -5.70 -13.10 53.03
CA ALA A 14 -5.50 -11.76 53.59
C ALA A 14 -4.10 -11.26 54.03
N GLU A 15 -3.81 -10.07 53.47
CA GLU A 15 -3.36 -8.83 54.12
C GLU A 15 -1.88 -8.39 54.09
N SER A 16 -1.73 -7.16 53.63
CA SER A 16 -0.55 -6.30 53.52
C SER A 16 -0.01 -5.88 54.89
N PRO A 17 1.24 -5.37 54.96
CA PRO A 17 1.65 -4.46 56.02
C PRO A 17 1.90 -3.03 55.48
N SER A 18 1.31 -2.06 56.17
CA SER A 18 1.55 -0.63 56.06
C SER A 18 2.33 -0.11 57.28
N GLN A 19 3.15 0.93 57.02
CA GLN A 19 3.55 2.05 57.90
C GLN A 19 4.62 1.87 59.00
N ASN A 20 5.74 2.63 58.90
CA ASN A 20 5.98 3.93 59.60
C ASN A 20 7.47 4.36 59.46
N SER A 21 7.80 5.52 58.83
CA SER A 21 8.10 6.87 59.39
C SER A 21 9.47 6.96 60.13
N LEU A 22 10.38 7.94 59.99
CA LEU A 22 10.37 9.40 59.86
C LEU A 22 11.68 9.91 59.17
N VAL A 23 11.65 10.89 58.24
CA VAL A 23 11.84 12.38 58.33
C VAL A 23 13.29 12.91 58.46
N SER A 24 13.72 13.73 57.48
CA SER A 24 14.21 15.14 57.62
C SER A 24 14.86 15.63 56.30
N HIS A 25 14.15 16.39 55.46
CA HIS A 25 14.23 17.85 55.23
C HIS A 25 15.59 18.44 54.82
N HIS A 26 15.65 18.98 53.59
CA HIS A 26 16.17 20.34 53.32
C HIS A 26 15.45 20.97 52.12
N HIS A 27 15.12 22.25 52.29
CA HIS A 27 14.40 23.15 51.41
C HIS A 27 15.19 23.53 50.14
N SER A 28 14.48 23.77 49.03
CA SER A 28 14.78 24.87 48.11
C SER A 28 13.52 25.23 47.33
N GLU A 29 12.98 26.41 47.62
CA GLU A 29 12.03 27.16 46.81
C GLU A 29 12.75 27.70 45.56
N VAL A 30 12.19 27.50 44.36
CA VAL A 30 12.43 28.42 43.23
C VAL A 30 11.14 28.52 42.43
N SER A 31 10.76 29.77 42.20
CA SER A 31 9.54 30.28 41.59
C SER A 31 9.29 29.87 40.14
N LEU A 32 7.99 29.76 39.82
CA LEU A 32 7.44 29.75 38.47
C LEU A 32 7.76 31.05 37.72
N PRO A 33 7.98 30.99 36.41
CA PRO A 33 7.55 32.04 35.51
C PRO A 33 6.38 31.56 34.66
N SER A 34 5.28 32.33 34.69
CA SER A 34 4.30 32.36 33.62
C SER A 34 4.95 32.94 32.37
N VAL A 35 4.91 32.20 31.26
CA VAL A 35 5.13 32.77 29.94
C VAL A 35 4.07 32.20 29.01
N ASP A 36 3.12 33.08 28.70
CA ASP A 36 2.20 33.00 27.59
C ASP A 36 3.02 33.14 26.29
N TYR A 37 2.99 32.13 25.43
CA TYR A 37 3.38 32.27 24.03
C TYR A 37 2.55 31.32 23.19
N SER A 38 1.54 31.90 22.55
CA SER A 38 0.89 31.39 21.35
C SER A 38 1.95 31.09 20.29
N GLN A 39 2.04 29.84 19.83
CA GLN A 39 2.52 29.56 18.49
C GLN A 39 1.93 28.22 18.02
N GLU A 40 0.90 28.34 17.18
CA GLU A 40 0.41 27.27 16.33
C GLU A 40 1.56 26.86 15.39
N GLU A 41 2.15 25.69 15.62
CA GLU A 41 2.93 25.01 14.59
C GLU A 41 1.98 24.12 13.79
N ASP A 42 1.51 24.73 12.71
CA ASP A 42 0.92 24.12 11.53
C ASP A 42 1.72 22.90 11.06
N ARG A 43 1.38 21.71 11.58
CA ARG A 43 1.67 20.45 10.92
C ARG A 43 0.72 20.31 9.74
N HIS A 44 1.06 20.96 8.64
CA HIS A 44 0.42 20.78 7.36
C HIS A 44 0.43 19.28 7.00
N SER A 45 -0.76 18.69 7.04
CA SER A 45 -1.11 17.42 6.43
C SER A 45 -0.57 17.38 5.00
N CYS A 46 0.44 16.53 4.74
CA CYS A 46 0.99 16.33 3.39
C CYS A 46 0.03 15.58 2.44
N ASN A 47 -1.21 15.31 2.85
CA ASN A 47 -2.13 14.45 2.11
C ASN A 47 -3.22 15.21 1.31
N THR A 48 -3.22 16.53 1.33
CA THR A 48 -4.30 17.33 0.71
C THR A 48 -4.10 17.56 -0.80
N LEU A 49 -2.93 17.23 -1.37
CA LEU A 49 -2.64 17.54 -2.79
C LEU A 49 -3.15 16.51 -3.81
N ILE A 50 -3.64 15.34 -3.38
CA ILE A 50 -4.03 14.26 -4.33
C ILE A 50 -5.50 14.36 -4.74
N ALA A 51 -6.36 15.07 -3.99
CA ALA A 51 -7.80 15.08 -4.25
C ALA A 51 -8.24 16.02 -5.39
N ASP A 52 -7.48 17.09 -5.68
CA ASP A 52 -7.93 18.15 -6.59
C ASP A 52 -7.58 17.91 -8.07
N GLU A 53 -6.65 17.01 -8.39
CA GLU A 53 -6.20 16.79 -9.77
C GLU A 53 -7.06 15.77 -10.57
N TRP A 54 -7.87 14.96 -9.88
CA TRP A 54 -8.55 13.81 -10.49
C TRP A 54 -10.06 14.03 -10.70
N SER A 55 -10.58 15.19 -10.32
CA SER A 55 -12.02 15.53 -10.38
C SER A 55 -12.45 16.25 -11.66
N GLN A 56 -11.61 16.34 -12.70
CA GLN A 56 -11.94 17.00 -13.97
C GLN A 56 -12.13 16.01 -15.12
N SER A 57 -13.24 15.28 -15.09
CA SER A 57 -13.80 14.66 -16.29
C SER A 57 -15.32 14.65 -16.17
N ASN A 58 -15.93 15.76 -16.60
CA ASN A 58 -17.36 15.87 -16.82
C ASN A 58 -17.67 15.33 -18.22
N ASP A 59 -18.31 14.17 -18.30
CA ASP A 59 -19.01 13.76 -19.53
C ASP A 59 -20.51 13.57 -19.26
N VAL A 60 -21.26 14.38 -19.98
CA VAL A 60 -22.72 14.47 -20.01
C VAL A 60 -23.28 13.23 -20.70
N ILE A 61 -24.21 12.54 -20.03
CA ILE A 61 -24.88 11.34 -20.57
C ILE A 61 -25.78 11.73 -21.76
N GLN A 62 -25.52 11.15 -22.93
CA GLN A 62 -26.43 11.14 -24.09
C GLN A 62 -26.94 9.72 -24.39
N PRO A 63 -28.15 9.59 -24.98
CA PRO A 63 -28.86 8.31 -25.06
C PRO A 63 -28.37 7.40 -26.21
N LEU A 64 -28.47 6.11 -25.91
CA LEU A 64 -28.10 4.91 -26.66
C LEU A 64 -28.35 4.95 -28.19
N GLN A 65 -27.27 4.83 -28.99
CA GLN A 65 -27.31 4.52 -30.43
C GLN A 65 -26.57 3.20 -30.73
N LYS A 66 -27.03 2.51 -31.78
CA LYS A 66 -26.61 1.19 -32.31
C LYS A 66 -25.08 1.04 -32.51
N PRO A 67 -24.55 -0.21 -32.50
CA PRO A 67 -23.11 -0.46 -32.56
C PRO A 67 -22.59 -0.02 -33.93
N THR A 68 -21.77 1.03 -33.90
CA THR A 68 -20.95 1.45 -35.02
C THR A 68 -19.57 0.86 -34.76
N ASP A 69 -18.93 0.26 -35.77
CA ASP A 69 -17.55 -0.24 -35.72
C ASP A 69 -16.56 0.94 -35.58
N THR A 70 -16.63 1.64 -34.45
CA THR A 70 -15.62 2.60 -34.04
C THR A 70 -14.48 1.79 -33.42
N PRO A 71 -13.24 1.88 -33.93
CA PRO A 71 -12.11 1.21 -33.30
C PRO A 71 -12.04 1.67 -31.85
N THR A 72 -12.11 0.71 -30.92
CA THR A 72 -11.92 1.02 -29.51
C THR A 72 -10.52 1.62 -29.32
N PRO A 73 -10.25 2.42 -28.27
CA PRO A 73 -8.95 3.05 -28.07
C PRO A 73 -7.75 2.08 -28.09
N HIS A 74 -8.00 0.79 -27.84
CA HIS A 74 -7.03 -0.30 -27.81
C HIS A 74 -6.77 -0.93 -29.19
N GLU A 75 -7.56 -0.61 -30.21
CA GLU A 75 -7.48 -1.17 -31.57
C GLU A 75 -6.72 -0.24 -32.52
N ARG A 76 -5.48 0.11 -32.14
CA ARG A 76 -4.61 0.95 -32.96
C ARG A 76 -3.18 0.48 -32.96
N ILE A 77 -2.47 0.80 -34.05
CA ILE A 77 -1.04 0.53 -34.16
C ILE A 77 -0.28 1.53 -33.27
N ILE A 78 0.50 1.01 -32.32
CA ILE A 78 1.28 1.81 -31.37
C ILE A 78 2.71 2.01 -31.86
N THR A 79 3.30 3.17 -31.56
CA THR A 79 4.72 3.41 -31.80
C THR A 79 5.58 2.95 -30.61
N ARG A 80 6.83 2.58 -30.86
CA ARG A 80 7.77 2.16 -29.81
C ARG A 80 7.92 3.20 -28.69
N ARG A 81 7.97 4.49 -29.05
CA ARG A 81 8.11 5.59 -28.09
C ARG A 81 6.88 5.73 -27.21
N GLU A 82 5.71 5.60 -27.82
CA GLU A 82 4.44 5.72 -27.11
C GLU A 82 4.28 4.64 -26.05
N ILE A 83 4.48 3.37 -26.41
CA ILE A 83 4.38 2.28 -25.42
C ILE A 83 5.46 2.41 -24.33
N ALA A 84 6.67 2.86 -24.68
CA ALA A 84 7.73 3.06 -23.70
C ALA A 84 7.38 4.12 -22.66
N ASN A 85 6.74 5.22 -23.09
CA ASN A 85 6.29 6.27 -22.18
C ASN A 85 5.17 5.75 -21.27
N THR A 86 4.15 5.10 -21.87
CA THR A 86 3.02 4.56 -21.11
C THR A 86 3.47 3.52 -20.07
N GLU A 87 4.33 2.58 -20.45
CA GLU A 87 4.88 1.56 -19.54
C GLU A 87 5.75 2.19 -18.44
N SER A 88 6.54 3.22 -18.77
CA SER A 88 7.33 3.97 -17.79
C SER A 88 6.44 4.69 -16.77
N ASP A 89 5.35 5.31 -17.23
CA ASP A 89 4.42 6.03 -16.36
C ASP A 89 3.63 5.07 -15.46
N LEU A 90 3.18 3.92 -15.98
CA LEU A 90 2.60 2.84 -15.17
C LEU A 90 3.57 2.31 -14.13
N CYS A 91 4.85 2.12 -14.49
CA CYS A 91 5.88 1.68 -13.55
C CYS A 91 6.10 2.70 -12.42
N LYS A 92 6.05 4.01 -12.71
CA LYS A 92 6.15 5.05 -11.68
C LYS A 92 4.94 5.04 -10.75
N LYS A 93 3.72 4.95 -11.28
CA LYS A 93 2.48 4.84 -10.49
C LYS A 93 2.51 3.59 -9.60
N LEU A 94 2.95 2.46 -10.13
CA LEU A 94 3.13 1.23 -9.37
C LEU A 94 4.18 1.37 -8.27
N SER A 95 5.31 2.03 -8.54
CA SER A 95 6.34 2.28 -7.52
C SER A 95 5.80 3.13 -6.38
N LEU A 96 5.06 4.19 -6.73
CA LEU A 96 4.44 5.10 -5.76
C LEU A 96 3.49 4.36 -4.82
N ILE A 97 2.61 3.50 -5.35
CA ILE A 97 1.65 2.77 -4.51
C ILE A 97 2.34 1.70 -3.65
N VAL A 98 3.41 1.06 -4.14
CA VAL A 98 4.22 0.13 -3.33
C VAL A 98 4.89 0.86 -2.16
N ASP A 99 5.45 2.06 -2.40
CA ASP A 99 6.04 2.87 -1.34
C ASP A 99 4.97 3.32 -0.33
N LEU A 100 3.82 3.80 -0.80
CA LEU A 100 2.71 4.20 0.06
C LEU A 100 2.21 3.05 0.94
N VAL A 101 2.02 1.86 0.36
CA VAL A 101 1.57 0.68 1.13
C VAL A 101 2.67 0.20 2.08
N SER A 102 3.95 0.37 1.73
CA SER A 102 5.07 0.07 2.63
C SER A 102 5.04 0.97 3.86
N ASP A 103 4.86 2.28 3.68
CA ASP A 103 4.76 3.23 4.78
C ASP A 103 3.50 2.96 5.62
N PHE A 104 2.36 2.72 4.96
CA PHE A 104 1.12 2.32 5.62
C PHE A 104 1.28 1.04 6.44
N ALA A 105 2.00 0.04 5.93
CA ALA A 105 2.26 -1.21 6.66
C ALA A 105 3.16 -0.98 7.88
N ASN A 106 4.10 -0.03 7.81
CA ASN A 106 4.92 0.38 8.95
C ASN A 106 4.09 1.08 10.02
N ASP A 107 3.18 1.98 9.62
CA ASP A 107 2.23 2.64 10.52
C ASP A 107 1.33 1.60 11.19
N ALA A 108 0.77 0.69 10.39
CA ALA A 108 -0.01 -0.44 10.89
C ALA A 108 0.80 -1.37 11.81
N ASN A 109 2.12 -1.46 11.68
CA ASN A 109 2.94 -2.31 12.55
C ASN A 109 3.33 -1.63 13.87
N CYS A 110 3.45 -0.30 13.87
CA CYS A 110 3.93 0.49 15.00
C CYS A 110 2.81 1.11 15.86
N LEU A 111 1.67 1.44 15.25
CA LEU A 111 0.56 2.13 15.91
C LEU A 111 -0.44 1.11 16.47
N TYR A 112 -0.75 1.24 17.76
CA TYR A 112 -1.78 0.43 18.44
C TYR A 112 -3.14 1.10 18.47
N GLU A 113 -3.16 2.43 18.38
CA GLU A 113 -4.36 3.27 18.31
C GLU A 113 -4.58 3.74 16.87
N GLY A 114 -5.82 4.08 16.50
CA GLY A 114 -6.15 4.57 15.16
C GLY A 114 -6.42 3.48 14.11
N ALA A 115 -6.77 2.26 14.54
CA ALA A 115 -7.06 1.15 13.64
C ALA A 115 -8.23 1.44 12.69
N ASP A 116 -9.26 2.16 13.16
CA ASP A 116 -10.43 2.54 12.36
C ASP A 116 -10.07 3.58 11.29
N GLU A 117 -9.24 4.57 11.63
CA GLU A 117 -8.75 5.58 10.71
C GLU A 117 -7.86 4.96 9.62
N LEU A 118 -6.92 4.09 10.01
CA LEU A 118 -6.07 3.35 9.07
C LEU A 118 -6.90 2.43 8.18
N LEU A 119 -7.89 1.72 8.74
CA LEU A 119 -8.78 0.86 7.98
C LEU A 119 -9.61 1.65 6.95
N LYS A 120 -10.09 2.83 7.34
CA LYS A 120 -10.79 3.76 6.44
C LYS A 120 -9.86 4.19 5.31
N GLU A 121 -8.63 4.62 5.63
CA GLU A 121 -7.63 5.04 4.64
C GLU A 121 -7.28 3.93 3.64
N LEU A 122 -7.07 2.70 4.12
CA LEU A 122 -6.83 1.54 3.27
C LEU A 122 -7.97 1.33 2.25
N ARG A 123 -9.22 1.39 2.73
CA ARG A 123 -10.41 1.15 1.90
C ARG A 123 -10.71 2.27 0.94
N THR A 124 -10.61 3.53 1.37
CA THR A 124 -11.08 4.68 0.57
C THR A 124 -9.99 5.33 -0.26
N LYS A 125 -8.70 5.12 0.06
CA LYS A 125 -7.58 5.71 -0.69
C LYS A 125 -6.76 4.64 -1.40
N ILE A 126 -6.15 3.73 -0.64
CA ILE A 126 -5.20 2.75 -1.19
C ILE A 126 -5.89 1.80 -2.17
N ARG A 127 -6.99 1.15 -1.75
CA ARG A 127 -7.74 0.22 -2.62
C ARG A 127 -8.32 0.92 -3.85
N VAL A 128 -8.79 2.15 -3.70
CA VAL A 128 -9.32 2.94 -4.82
C VAL A 128 -8.21 3.24 -5.83
N TYR A 129 -7.02 3.63 -5.36
CA TYR A 129 -5.87 3.85 -6.25
C TYR A 129 -5.45 2.57 -6.99
N ILE A 130 -5.34 1.45 -6.27
CA ILE A 130 -5.02 0.14 -6.85
C ILE A 130 -6.03 -0.23 -7.94
N TYR A 131 -7.33 -0.01 -7.69
CA TYR A 131 -8.38 -0.27 -8.68
C TYR A 131 -8.21 0.57 -9.95
N PHE A 132 -7.98 1.88 -9.84
CA PHE A 132 -7.78 2.71 -11.03
C PHE A 132 -6.51 2.33 -11.79
N LEU A 133 -5.43 2.00 -11.09
CA LEU A 133 -4.20 1.54 -11.71
C LEU A 133 -4.40 0.18 -12.42
N ASP A 134 -5.19 -0.72 -11.83
CA ASP A 134 -5.57 -2.00 -12.44
C ASP A 134 -6.31 -1.80 -13.76
N VAL A 135 -7.27 -0.88 -13.79
CA VAL A 135 -8.01 -0.50 -15.01
C VAL A 135 -7.06 0.05 -16.08
N GLU A 136 -6.21 1.02 -15.73
CA GLU A 136 -5.23 1.60 -16.65
C GLU A 136 -4.28 0.54 -17.22
N MET A 137 -3.77 -0.36 -16.38
CA MET A 137 -2.90 -1.44 -16.82
C MET A 137 -3.64 -2.42 -17.74
N ALA A 138 -4.88 -2.81 -17.42
CA ALA A 138 -5.67 -3.71 -18.26
C ALA A 138 -5.92 -3.13 -19.66
N ASP A 139 -6.07 -1.82 -19.77
CA ASP A 139 -6.25 -1.12 -21.04
C ASP A 139 -4.97 -1.10 -21.90
N VAL A 140 -3.81 -0.97 -21.27
CA VAL A 140 -2.51 -1.09 -21.94
C VAL A 140 -2.22 -2.54 -22.33
N GLU A 141 -2.63 -3.52 -21.50
CA GLU A 141 -2.53 -4.94 -21.84
C GLU A 141 -3.31 -5.27 -23.12
N LYS A 142 -4.56 -4.80 -23.23
CA LYS A 142 -5.37 -4.97 -24.45
C LYS A 142 -4.68 -4.37 -25.68
N LEU A 143 -4.10 -3.17 -25.52
CA LEU A 143 -3.39 -2.48 -26.61
C LEU A 143 -2.11 -3.22 -27.04
N LEU A 144 -1.33 -3.72 -26.08
CA LEU A 144 -0.16 -4.57 -26.36
C LEU A 144 -0.56 -5.85 -27.08
N ARG A 145 -1.60 -6.53 -26.59
CA ARG A 145 -2.11 -7.76 -27.19
C ARG A 145 -2.58 -7.55 -28.64
N PHE A 146 -3.36 -6.49 -28.87
CA PHE A 146 -3.79 -6.12 -30.22
C PHE A 146 -2.59 -5.92 -31.16
N ASN A 147 -1.54 -5.26 -30.69
CA ASN A 147 -0.36 -5.02 -31.52
C ASN A 147 0.46 -6.29 -31.77
N VAL A 148 0.60 -7.17 -30.78
CA VAL A 148 1.26 -8.47 -30.94
C VAL A 148 0.49 -9.34 -31.94
N ASP A 149 -0.83 -9.46 -31.80
CA ASP A 149 -1.69 -10.30 -32.64
C ASP A 149 -1.69 -9.88 -34.11
N ARG A 150 -1.41 -8.60 -34.39
CA ARG A 150 -1.31 -8.05 -35.76
C ARG A 150 0.11 -7.97 -36.31
N SER A 151 1.12 -8.36 -35.54
CA SER A 151 2.50 -8.37 -36.01
C SER A 151 2.84 -9.72 -36.64
N THR A 152 3.67 -9.70 -37.68
CA THR A 152 4.31 -10.93 -38.17
C THR A 152 5.60 -11.20 -37.41
N ILE A 153 6.04 -12.46 -37.40
CA ILE A 153 7.31 -12.85 -36.72
C ILE A 153 8.54 -12.20 -37.36
N CYS A 154 8.43 -11.71 -38.61
CA CYS A 154 9.50 -11.04 -39.32
C CYS A 154 9.52 -9.53 -39.09
N ASP A 155 8.52 -8.96 -38.42
CA ASP A 155 8.45 -7.52 -38.21
C ASP A 155 9.47 -7.09 -37.14
N GLU A 156 10.26 -6.05 -37.42
CA GLU A 156 11.21 -5.46 -36.45
C GLU A 156 10.55 -5.02 -35.14
N ARG A 157 9.22 -4.83 -35.16
CA ARG A 157 8.45 -4.41 -33.99
C ARG A 157 8.15 -5.51 -32.98
N ILE A 158 8.21 -6.78 -33.40
CA ILE A 158 7.82 -7.90 -32.53
C ILE A 158 8.73 -7.98 -31.30
N ASP A 159 10.03 -7.73 -31.46
CA ASP A 159 11.01 -7.83 -30.38
C ASP A 159 10.69 -6.86 -29.23
N TRP A 160 10.44 -5.59 -29.55
CA TRP A 160 10.13 -4.61 -28.51
C TRP A 160 8.70 -4.75 -27.98
N LEU A 161 7.74 -5.22 -28.79
CA LEU A 161 6.39 -5.53 -28.31
C LEU A 161 6.40 -6.68 -27.28
N LEU A 162 7.16 -7.74 -27.55
CA LEU A 162 7.32 -8.86 -26.63
C LEU A 162 8.06 -8.44 -25.35
N HIS A 163 9.05 -7.55 -25.48
CA HIS A 163 9.73 -6.98 -24.33
C HIS A 163 8.76 -6.22 -23.41
N PHE A 164 7.98 -5.28 -23.94
CA PHE A 164 7.00 -4.54 -23.14
C PHE A 164 5.88 -5.45 -22.62
N THR A 165 5.43 -6.44 -23.38
CA THR A 165 4.47 -7.44 -22.90
C THR A 165 4.99 -8.18 -21.66
N LYS A 166 6.29 -8.51 -21.63
CA LYS A 166 6.91 -9.14 -20.47
C LYS A 166 6.98 -8.18 -19.27
N CYS A 167 7.42 -6.94 -19.49
CA CYS A 167 7.46 -5.91 -18.44
C CYS A 167 6.06 -5.68 -17.85
N HIS A 168 5.05 -5.53 -18.71
CA HIS A 168 3.67 -5.33 -18.34
C HIS A 168 3.15 -6.46 -17.45
N LYS A 169 3.39 -7.72 -17.84
CA LYS A 169 2.99 -8.89 -17.05
C LYS A 169 3.59 -8.90 -15.65
N GLU A 170 4.84 -8.49 -15.50
CA GLU A 170 5.45 -8.39 -14.16
C GLU A 170 4.85 -7.24 -13.34
N MET A 171 4.52 -6.10 -13.95
CA MET A 171 3.80 -5.03 -13.26
C MET A 171 2.41 -5.48 -12.79
N ARG A 172 1.67 -6.22 -13.64
CA ARG A 172 0.39 -6.85 -13.27
C ARG A 172 0.56 -7.81 -12.09
N ARG A 173 1.61 -8.64 -12.12
CA ARG A 173 1.91 -9.59 -11.03
C ARG A 173 2.12 -8.85 -9.70
N VAL A 174 2.92 -7.78 -9.69
CA VAL A 174 3.17 -6.97 -8.49
C VAL A 174 1.89 -6.30 -8.00
N LEU A 175 1.07 -5.74 -8.89
CA LEU A 175 -0.19 -5.10 -8.51
C LEU A 175 -1.18 -6.10 -7.89
N ASN A 176 -1.28 -7.32 -8.45
CA ASN A 176 -2.14 -8.38 -7.91
C ASN A 176 -1.66 -8.86 -6.54
N GLU A 177 -0.36 -9.06 -6.37
CA GLU A 177 0.21 -9.46 -5.08
C GLU A 177 0.01 -8.35 -4.02
N LEU A 178 0.09 -7.08 -4.42
CA LEU A 178 -0.22 -5.94 -3.56
C LEU A 178 -1.71 -5.91 -3.15
N SER A 179 -2.61 -6.16 -4.10
CA SER A 179 -4.06 -6.04 -3.89
C SER A 179 -4.65 -7.23 -3.13
N GLU A 180 -4.23 -8.46 -3.45
CA GLU A 180 -4.82 -9.70 -2.93
C GLU A 180 -4.10 -10.24 -1.70
N GLU A 181 -2.78 -10.10 -1.60
CA GLU A 181 -2.02 -10.66 -0.47
C GLU A 181 -1.76 -9.59 0.59
N VAL A 182 -1.14 -8.49 0.17
CA VAL A 182 -0.71 -7.45 1.10
C VAL A 182 -1.89 -6.67 1.68
N CYS A 183 -2.77 -6.13 0.83
CA CYS A 183 -3.91 -5.35 1.30
C CYS A 183 -4.91 -6.17 2.11
N GLU A 184 -5.15 -7.44 1.76
CA GLU A 184 -6.05 -8.31 2.54
C GLU A 184 -5.49 -8.63 3.93
N ASP A 185 -4.18 -8.90 4.06
CA ASP A 185 -3.56 -9.12 5.37
C ASP A 185 -3.56 -7.86 6.24
N LEU A 186 -3.26 -6.70 5.64
CA LEU A 186 -3.32 -5.40 6.32
C LEU A 186 -4.75 -5.09 6.80
N GLU A 187 -5.73 -5.32 5.94
CA GLU A 187 -7.15 -5.13 6.27
C GLU A 187 -7.58 -6.07 7.40
N SER A 188 -7.29 -7.36 7.27
CA SER A 188 -7.61 -8.36 8.30
C SER A 188 -6.98 -8.00 9.66
N CYS A 189 -5.71 -7.57 9.64
CA CYS A 189 -5.01 -7.12 10.84
C CYS A 189 -5.69 -5.91 11.49
N LEU A 190 -6.07 -4.91 10.70
CA LEU A 190 -6.72 -3.69 11.18
C LEU A 190 -8.14 -3.96 11.67
N GLU A 191 -8.91 -4.80 10.98
CA GLU A 191 -10.24 -5.22 11.43
C GLU A 191 -10.20 -5.92 12.79
N MET A 192 -9.23 -6.81 12.99
CA MET A 192 -9.08 -7.50 14.28
C MET A 192 -8.75 -6.52 15.40
N ARG A 193 -7.94 -5.49 15.12
CA ARG A 193 -7.66 -4.42 16.08
C ARG A 193 -8.87 -3.53 16.36
N ALA A 194 -9.63 -3.16 15.34
CA ALA A 194 -10.90 -2.43 15.49
C ALA A 194 -11.91 -3.22 16.34
N LYS A 195 -11.89 -4.56 16.27
CA LYS A 195 -12.68 -5.47 17.12
C LYS A 195 -12.10 -5.66 18.54
N GLY A 196 -10.99 -5.01 18.88
CA GLY A 196 -10.38 -5.03 20.22
C GLY A 196 -9.15 -5.94 20.38
N VAL A 197 -8.66 -6.58 19.31
CA VAL A 197 -7.45 -7.43 19.35
C VAL A 197 -6.21 -6.61 19.06
N ILE A 198 -5.84 -5.75 20.03
CA ILE A 198 -4.81 -4.70 19.89
C ILE A 198 -3.42 -5.24 19.50
N GLY A 199 -3.07 -6.46 19.92
CA GLY A 199 -1.77 -7.08 19.63
C GLY A 199 -1.61 -7.67 18.22
N LYS A 200 -2.64 -7.64 17.37
CA LYS A 200 -2.54 -8.18 16.01
C LYS A 200 -1.69 -7.24 15.14
N LYS A 201 -0.69 -7.83 14.49
CA LYS A 201 0.22 -7.14 13.56
C LYS A 201 0.09 -7.71 12.15
N PRO A 202 0.48 -6.93 11.12
CA PRO A 202 0.66 -7.45 9.77
C PRO A 202 1.60 -8.65 9.79
N SER A 203 1.39 -9.59 8.88
CA SER A 203 2.23 -10.78 8.80
C SER A 203 3.67 -10.40 8.42
N THR A 204 4.64 -11.17 8.91
CA THR A 204 6.04 -10.98 8.53
C THR A 204 6.27 -11.24 7.04
N VAL A 205 5.43 -12.08 6.43
CA VAL A 205 5.41 -12.34 4.99
C VAL A 205 5.08 -11.04 4.25
N THR A 206 3.98 -10.37 4.61
CA THR A 206 3.55 -9.08 4.03
C THR A 206 4.67 -8.04 4.07
N LEU A 207 5.33 -7.88 5.22
CA LEU A 207 6.44 -6.93 5.37
C LEU A 207 7.64 -7.29 4.50
N SER A 208 7.96 -8.58 4.39
CA SER A 208 9.06 -9.05 3.53
C SER A 208 8.73 -8.92 2.04
N THR A 209 7.48 -9.16 1.66
CA THR A 209 6.96 -9.01 0.30
C THR A 209 7.05 -7.54 -0.13
N LEU A 210 6.59 -6.61 0.70
CA LEU A 210 6.68 -5.18 0.43
C LEU A 210 8.13 -4.70 0.26
N ALA A 211 9.04 -5.15 1.14
CA ALA A 211 10.46 -4.85 1.00
C ALA A 211 11.04 -5.39 -0.32
N GLY A 212 10.69 -6.62 -0.69
CA GLY A 212 11.10 -7.24 -1.94
C GLY A 212 10.54 -6.52 -3.17
N MET A 213 9.27 -6.12 -3.13
CA MET A 213 8.61 -5.34 -4.18
C MET A 213 9.29 -4.00 -4.38
N ARG A 214 9.56 -3.24 -3.30
CA ARG A 214 10.23 -1.95 -3.37
C ARG A 214 11.63 -2.07 -3.99
N ASP A 215 12.43 -3.03 -3.54
CA ASP A 215 13.75 -3.30 -4.13
C ASP A 215 13.65 -3.72 -5.60
N GLY A 216 12.63 -4.51 -5.94
CA GLY A 216 12.30 -4.89 -7.31
C GLY A 216 11.96 -3.71 -8.19
N MET A 217 11.11 -2.79 -7.71
CA MET A 217 10.68 -1.58 -8.42
C MET A 217 11.86 -0.64 -8.69
N VAL A 218 12.73 -0.43 -7.70
CA VAL A 218 13.96 0.39 -7.87
C VAL A 218 14.87 -0.19 -8.95
N LYS A 219 14.99 -1.52 -9.03
CA LYS A 219 15.76 -2.20 -10.08
C LYS A 219 15.06 -2.10 -11.44
N ALA A 220 13.75 -2.30 -11.48
CA ALA A 220 12.95 -2.24 -12.71
C ALA A 220 12.96 -0.85 -13.35
N ALA A 221 12.85 0.21 -12.54
CA ALA A 221 12.94 1.60 -13.01
C ALA A 221 14.26 1.89 -13.75
N ARG A 222 15.37 1.30 -13.28
CA ARG A 222 16.68 1.42 -13.94
C ARG A 222 16.74 0.66 -15.27
N LEU A 223 16.08 -0.50 -15.34
CA LEU A 223 16.06 -1.35 -16.54
C LEU A 223 15.15 -0.78 -17.64
N LEU A 224 13.97 -0.26 -17.28
CA LEU A 224 13.09 0.43 -18.23
C LEU A 224 13.74 1.69 -18.81
N GLY A 225 14.63 2.35 -18.06
CA GLY A 225 15.46 3.46 -18.53
C GLY A 225 16.69 3.04 -19.37
N CYS A 226 17.05 1.76 -19.41
CA CYS A 226 18.24 1.21 -20.08
C CYS A 226 17.85 0.05 -21.00
N MET A 227 17.15 0.35 -22.11
CA MET A 227 16.86 -0.67 -23.12
C MET A 227 18.11 -1.00 -23.97
N PRO A 228 18.30 -2.28 -24.36
CA PRO A 228 19.41 -2.69 -25.22
C PRO A 228 19.36 -1.94 -26.55
N ARG A 229 20.51 -1.36 -26.93
CA ARG A 229 20.74 -0.78 -28.26
C ARG A 229 20.38 -1.82 -29.32
N GLN A 230 19.58 -1.39 -30.30
CA GLN A 230 19.34 -2.17 -31.51
C GLN A 230 20.69 -2.58 -32.11
N ARG A 231 20.83 -3.86 -32.47
CA ARG A 231 21.84 -4.24 -33.46
C ARG A 231 21.39 -3.62 -34.78
N ALA A 232 22.19 -2.66 -35.23
CA ALA A 232 22.08 -2.06 -36.56
C ALA A 232 22.36 -3.10 -37.65
#